data_AF-A0A6C7NQ38-F1
#
_entry.id   AF-A0A6C7NQ38-F1
#
_cell.length_a   1.000
_cell.length_b   1.000
_cell.length_c   1.000
_cell.angle_alpha   90.00
_cell.angle_beta   90.00
_cell.angle_gamma   90.00
#
_symmetry.space_group_name_H-M   'P 1'
#
loop_
_entity.id
_entity.type
_entity.pdbx_description
1 polymer ?
#
loop_
_entity_poly.entity_id
_entity_poly.type
_entity_poly.pdbx_seq_one_letter_code
_entity_poly.pdbx_strand_id
1 'polypeptide(L)'
;MWVNANIFCDNNSIGLRNLQKKSKRAIENNEKILHIDKKIFSYRYTQGKGHGGKTLQIWSKPLSKEEAKLVEQGFNIEDISNTTITPKTTQEFLSKALNDDVLLKNSKALQVQNTDKTKLSENQIQINKDSLSLFAKASSKKQNLALQKAAVVKEWLHAKGKISTNDFINYINAKKIYEFKLTQNKLFAWQKEYLANGLDALIDKRENKKDDAIS
;
A
#
# COMPACT_ATOMS: atom_id res chain seq x y z
N MET A 1 -7.06 -19.55 2.16
CA MET A 1 -6.83 -19.42 3.62
C MET A 1 -5.46 -19.97 3.93
N TRP A 2 -4.75 -19.38 4.89
CA TRP A 2 -3.44 -19.89 5.32
C TRP A 2 -3.61 -21.12 6.21
N VAL A 3 -2.91 -22.19 5.86
CA VAL A 3 -2.88 -23.45 6.61
C VAL A 3 -1.45 -23.80 6.98
N ASN A 4 -1.27 -24.53 8.08
CA ASN A 4 0.04 -25.07 8.45
C ASN A 4 0.50 -26.08 7.39
N ALA A 5 1.80 -26.10 7.08
CA ALA A 5 2.40 -27.06 6.17
C ALA A 5 2.05 -28.52 6.49
N ASN A 6 1.95 -28.89 7.78
CA ASN A 6 1.56 -30.24 8.20
C ASN A 6 0.15 -30.59 7.71
N ILE A 7 -0.82 -29.73 8.01
CA ILE A 7 -2.23 -29.90 7.60
C ILE A 7 -2.35 -29.93 6.07
N PHE A 8 -1.59 -29.08 5.37
CA PHE A 8 -1.56 -29.07 3.91
C PHE A 8 -1.02 -30.38 3.34
N CYS A 9 0.07 -30.90 3.93
CA CYS A 9 0.68 -32.16 3.54
C CYS A 9 -0.27 -33.34 3.72
N ASP A 10 -0.97 -33.41 4.85
CA ASP A 10 -1.93 -34.47 5.14
C ASP A 10 -3.08 -34.47 4.11
N ASN A 11 -3.62 -33.29 3.80
CA ASN A 11 -4.72 -33.15 2.83
C ASN A 11 -4.32 -33.46 1.38
N ASN A 12 -3.05 -33.27 1.03
CA ASN A 12 -2.58 -33.44 -0.36
C ASN A 12 -1.68 -34.69 -0.54
N SER A 13 -1.50 -35.51 0.50
CA SER A 13 -0.58 -36.66 0.49
C SER A 13 0.85 -36.31 0.07
N ILE A 14 1.34 -35.13 0.47
CA ILE A 14 2.68 -34.63 0.14
C ILE A 14 3.60 -34.79 1.36
N GLY A 15 4.80 -35.33 1.17
CA GLY A 15 5.80 -35.39 2.24
C GLY A 15 6.25 -33.99 2.71
N LEU A 16 6.15 -33.72 4.01
CA LEU A 16 6.54 -32.44 4.64
C LEU A 16 7.98 -32.02 4.29
N ARG A 17 8.92 -32.97 4.31
CA ARG A 17 10.34 -32.73 3.97
C ARG A 17 10.50 -32.22 2.54
N ASN A 18 9.71 -32.74 1.59
CA ASN A 18 9.76 -32.33 0.18
C ASN A 18 9.22 -30.91 0.02
N LEU A 19 8.14 -30.60 0.73
CA LEU A 19 7.55 -29.26 0.74
C LEU A 19 8.49 -28.21 1.32
N GLN A 20 9.14 -28.52 2.45
CA GLN A 20 10.15 -27.65 3.07
C GLN A 20 11.35 -27.42 2.14
N LYS A 21 11.85 -28.47 1.48
CA LYS A 21 12.93 -28.36 0.48
C LYS A 21 12.54 -27.46 -0.69
N LYS A 22 11.33 -27.61 -1.24
CA LYS A 22 10.81 -26.73 -2.31
C LYS A 22 10.72 -25.29 -1.84
N SER A 23 10.20 -25.06 -0.63
CA SER A 23 10.08 -23.72 -0.03
C SER A 23 11.45 -23.07 0.17
N LYS A 24 12.45 -23.83 0.62
CA LYS A 24 13.82 -23.33 0.78
C LYS A 24 14.44 -22.92 -0.56
N ARG A 25 14.28 -23.74 -1.60
CA ARG A 25 14.74 -23.43 -2.97
C ARG A 25 14.05 -22.19 -3.54
N ALA A 26 12.74 -22.07 -3.33
CA ALA A 26 11.99 -20.89 -3.74
C ALA A 26 12.53 -19.62 -3.08
N ILE A 27 12.87 -19.67 -1.78
CA ILE A 27 13.51 -18.54 -1.08
C ILE A 27 14.87 -18.22 -1.72
N GLU A 28 15.71 -19.23 -1.96
CA GLU A 28 17.03 -19.06 -2.59
C GLU A 28 16.91 -18.43 -4.00
N ASN A 29 15.83 -18.73 -4.72
CA ASN A 29 15.51 -18.16 -6.03
C ASN A 29 14.75 -16.82 -5.98
N ASN A 30 14.44 -16.28 -4.79
CA ASN A 30 13.55 -15.12 -4.58
C ASN A 30 12.11 -15.30 -5.12
N GLU A 31 11.62 -16.53 -5.21
CA GLU A 31 10.26 -16.87 -5.61
C GLU A 31 9.30 -16.79 -4.41
N LYS A 32 8.12 -16.19 -4.60
CA LYS A 32 7.05 -16.07 -3.58
C LYS A 32 5.96 -17.13 -3.71
N ILE A 33 6.10 -18.02 -4.69
CA ILE A 33 5.14 -19.07 -5.04
C ILE A 33 5.82 -20.43 -5.08
N LEU A 34 5.04 -21.50 -4.97
CA LEU A 34 5.47 -22.89 -5.05
C LEU A 34 4.68 -23.61 -6.14
N HIS A 35 5.38 -24.45 -6.89
CA HIS A 35 4.80 -25.34 -7.89
C HIS A 35 4.69 -26.76 -7.32
N ILE A 36 3.45 -27.26 -7.20
CA ILE A 36 3.13 -28.58 -6.64
C ILE A 36 2.09 -29.24 -7.56
N ASP A 37 2.42 -30.38 -8.15
CA ASP A 37 1.53 -31.19 -8.99
C ASP A 37 0.66 -30.36 -9.95
N LYS A 38 1.34 -29.52 -10.75
CA LYS A 38 0.78 -28.60 -11.77
C LYS A 38 -0.04 -27.42 -11.21
N LYS A 39 -0.18 -27.30 -9.91
CA LYS A 39 -0.84 -26.17 -9.24
C LYS A 39 0.19 -25.22 -8.63
N ILE A 40 -0.20 -23.96 -8.52
CA ILE A 40 0.62 -22.89 -7.95
C ILE A 40 0.04 -22.54 -6.58
N PHE A 41 0.90 -22.41 -5.58
CA PHE A 41 0.51 -22.05 -4.22
C PHE A 41 1.39 -20.93 -3.68
N SER A 42 0.82 -20.01 -2.91
CA SER A 42 1.63 -19.06 -2.14
C SER A 42 2.07 -19.68 -0.82
N TYR A 43 3.27 -19.32 -0.37
CA TYR A 43 3.82 -19.76 0.91
C TYR A 43 4.33 -18.56 1.71
N ARG A 44 4.33 -18.69 3.03
CA ARG A 44 4.96 -17.71 3.92
C ARG A 44 5.55 -18.38 5.15
N TYR A 45 6.60 -17.77 5.69
CA TYR A 45 7.12 -18.14 7.01
C TYR A 45 6.60 -17.15 8.04
N THR A 46 5.95 -17.69 9.07
CA THR A 46 5.48 -16.93 10.23
C THR A 46 6.34 -17.25 11.44
N GLN A 47 6.35 -16.38 12.44
CA GLN A 47 6.98 -16.70 13.72
C GLN A 47 6.23 -17.86 14.37
N GLY A 48 6.94 -18.91 14.77
CA GLY A 48 6.36 -20.03 15.51
C GLY A 48 5.97 -19.65 16.93
N LYS A 49 5.22 -20.53 17.59
CA LYS A 49 4.84 -20.35 18.99
C LYS A 49 6.05 -20.69 19.88
N GLY A 50 6.57 -19.72 20.62
CA GLY A 50 7.68 -19.92 21.56
C GLY A 50 9.05 -20.10 20.89
N HIS A 51 9.87 -21.02 21.39
CA HIS A 51 11.23 -21.28 20.88
C HIS A 51 11.29 -22.10 19.58
N GLY A 52 10.14 -22.42 18.97
CA GLY A 52 10.03 -23.35 17.84
C GLY A 52 10.51 -22.86 16.47
N GLY A 53 11.16 -21.70 16.39
CA GLY A 53 11.62 -21.13 15.11
C GLY A 53 10.47 -20.71 14.18
N LYS A 54 10.77 -20.53 12.89
CA LYS A 54 9.78 -20.09 11.89
C LYS A 54 8.88 -21.26 11.46
N THR A 55 7.58 -21.01 11.37
CA THR A 55 6.57 -21.98 10.90
C THR A 55 6.18 -21.70 9.45
N LEU A 56 6.24 -22.74 8.60
CA LEU A 56 5.80 -22.68 7.21
C LEU A 56 4.27 -22.75 7.12
N GLN A 57 3.68 -21.75 6.47
CA GLN A 57 2.26 -21.70 6.12
C GLN A 57 2.10 -21.69 4.61
N ILE A 58 1.06 -22.36 4.13
CA ILE A 58 0.72 -22.46 2.71
C ILE A 58 -0.71 -21.99 2.51
N TRP A 59 -0.95 -21.29 1.41
CA TRP A 59 -2.31 -20.94 1.03
C TRP A 59 -3.02 -22.19 0.49
N SER A 60 -4.11 -22.62 1.12
CA SER A 60 -4.77 -23.89 0.79
C SER A 60 -5.40 -23.93 -0.60
N LYS A 61 -5.75 -22.76 -1.17
CA LYS A 61 -6.35 -22.67 -2.51
C LYS A 61 -5.24 -22.56 -3.57
N PRO A 62 -5.32 -23.32 -4.68
CA PRO A 62 -4.42 -23.13 -5.80
C PRO A 62 -4.67 -21.77 -6.46
N LEU A 63 -3.60 -21.13 -6.91
CA LEU A 63 -3.62 -19.85 -7.61
C LEU A 63 -3.67 -20.05 -9.12
N SER A 64 -4.36 -19.16 -9.81
CA SER A 64 -4.26 -19.01 -11.26
C SER A 64 -2.91 -18.39 -11.65
N LYS A 65 -2.54 -18.48 -12.93
CA LYS A 65 -1.29 -17.87 -13.43
C LYS A 65 -1.28 -16.35 -13.26
N GLU A 66 -2.44 -15.70 -13.37
CA GLU A 66 -2.59 -14.26 -13.22
C GLU A 66 -2.42 -13.84 -11.75
N GLU A 67 -3.06 -14.57 -10.84
CA GLU A 67 -2.95 -14.33 -9.39
C GLU A 67 -1.50 -14.56 -8.90
N ALA A 68 -0.83 -15.60 -9.42
CA ALA A 68 0.56 -15.87 -9.11
C ALA A 68 1.49 -14.70 -9.47
N LYS A 69 1.29 -14.08 -10.64
CA LYS A 69 2.06 -12.91 -11.09
C LYS A 69 1.84 -11.70 -10.19
N LEU A 70 0.62 -11.48 -9.74
CA LEU A 70 0.31 -10.42 -8.77
C LEU A 70 1.00 -10.68 -7.41
N VAL A 71 0.99 -11.92 -6.93
CA VAL A 71 1.69 -12.28 -5.69
C VAL A 71 3.20 -12.06 -5.81
N GLU A 72 3.81 -12.42 -6.95
CA GLU A 72 5.22 -12.15 -7.22
C GLU A 72 5.53 -10.64 -7.19
N GLN A 73 4.67 -9.84 -7.81
CA GLN A 73 4.72 -8.37 -7.79
C GLN A 73 4.53 -7.75 -6.39
N GLY A 74 4.11 -8.55 -5.40
CA GLY A 74 4.03 -8.15 -3.99
C GLY A 74 2.63 -7.80 -3.51
N PHE A 75 1.59 -8.09 -4.30
CA PHE A 75 0.21 -7.96 -3.85
C PHE A 75 -0.13 -9.04 -2.80
N ASN A 76 -0.97 -8.69 -1.82
CA ASN A 76 -1.40 -9.62 -0.78
C ASN A 76 -2.36 -10.67 -1.35
N ILE A 77 -2.10 -11.94 -1.05
CA ILE A 77 -2.94 -13.03 -1.56
C ILE A 77 -4.38 -13.02 -1.01
N GLU A 78 -4.55 -12.50 0.20
CA GLU A 78 -5.86 -12.40 0.85
C GLU A 78 -6.78 -11.47 0.05
N ASP A 79 -6.27 -10.31 -0.39
CA ASP A 79 -7.00 -9.33 -1.20
C ASP A 79 -7.34 -9.88 -2.59
N ILE A 80 -6.42 -10.64 -3.20
CA ILE A 80 -6.62 -11.27 -4.51
C ILE A 80 -7.70 -12.36 -4.44
N SER A 81 -7.73 -13.13 -3.35
CA SER A 81 -8.59 -14.31 -3.23
C SER A 81 -10.05 -14.02 -2.87
N ASN A 82 -10.35 -12.80 -2.40
CA ASN A 82 -11.69 -12.38 -1.97
C ASN A 82 -12.51 -11.79 -3.13
N THR A 83 -11.85 -11.39 -4.20
CA THR A 83 -12.49 -11.01 -5.45
C THR A 83 -12.70 -12.26 -6.29
N THR A 84 -13.96 -12.63 -6.51
CA THR A 84 -14.33 -13.64 -7.52
C THR A 84 -14.00 -13.07 -8.90
N ILE A 85 -12.76 -13.20 -9.36
CA ILE A 85 -12.32 -12.66 -10.65
C ILE A 85 -12.79 -13.60 -11.75
N THR A 86 -13.91 -13.24 -12.39
CA THR A 86 -14.19 -13.67 -13.76
C THR A 86 -13.27 -12.89 -14.70
N PRO A 87 -12.87 -13.46 -15.86
CA PRO A 87 -11.86 -12.89 -16.75
C PRO A 87 -12.19 -11.50 -17.33
N LYS A 88 -13.41 -10.96 -17.12
CA LYS A 88 -13.77 -9.59 -17.48
C LYS A 88 -13.14 -8.51 -16.56
N THR A 89 -12.75 -8.86 -15.34
CA THR A 89 -12.27 -7.89 -14.34
C THR A 89 -10.75 -7.70 -14.35
N THR A 90 -9.98 -8.57 -15.03
CA THR A 90 -8.52 -8.41 -15.20
C THR A 90 -8.17 -7.16 -16.03
N GLN A 91 -9.01 -6.78 -17.01
CA GLN A 91 -8.83 -5.50 -17.71
C GLN A 91 -9.19 -4.29 -16.82
N GLU A 92 -10.16 -4.41 -15.91
CA GLU A 92 -10.53 -3.32 -15.00
C GLU A 92 -9.50 -3.08 -13.90
N PHE A 93 -8.87 -4.11 -13.33
CA PHE A 93 -7.81 -3.90 -12.33
C PHE A 93 -6.50 -3.39 -12.93
N LEU A 94 -6.11 -3.88 -14.12
CA LEU A 94 -4.95 -3.36 -14.84
C LEU A 94 -5.19 -1.93 -15.35
N SER A 95 -6.40 -1.61 -15.82
CA SER A 95 -6.75 -0.23 -16.19
C SER A 95 -6.92 0.67 -14.97
N LYS A 96 -7.37 0.18 -13.81
CA LYS A 96 -7.43 0.99 -12.58
C LYS A 96 -6.03 1.29 -12.04
N ALA A 97 -5.12 0.32 -12.07
CA ALA A 97 -3.71 0.52 -11.72
C ALA A 97 -2.96 1.43 -12.72
N LEU A 98 -3.26 1.35 -14.03
CA LEU A 98 -2.74 2.31 -15.01
C LEU A 98 -3.41 3.69 -14.91
N ASN A 99 -4.70 3.73 -14.54
CA ASN A 99 -5.44 4.98 -14.45
C ASN A 99 -5.12 5.75 -13.19
N ASP A 100 -4.70 5.11 -12.09
CA ASP A 100 -4.22 5.83 -10.90
C ASP A 100 -2.94 6.64 -11.20
N ASP A 101 -2.08 6.18 -12.11
CA ASP A 101 -0.95 6.96 -12.65
C ASP A 101 -1.37 8.09 -13.62
N VAL A 102 -2.55 7.97 -14.24
CA VAL A 102 -3.11 8.97 -15.18
C VAL A 102 -4.01 10.00 -14.47
N LEU A 103 -4.65 9.63 -13.35
CA LEU A 103 -5.56 10.50 -12.58
C LEU A 103 -4.81 11.67 -11.93
N LEU A 104 -3.50 11.51 -11.70
CA LEU A 104 -2.62 12.59 -11.26
C LEU A 104 -2.28 13.60 -12.38
N LYS A 105 -2.48 13.24 -13.66
CA LYS A 105 -2.22 14.14 -14.81
C LYS A 105 -3.45 14.94 -15.26
N ASN A 106 -4.66 14.46 -14.97
CA ASN A 106 -5.90 15.08 -15.46
C ASN A 106 -6.68 15.91 -14.43
N SER A 107 -6.12 16.17 -13.24
CA SER A 107 -6.77 16.96 -12.18
C SER A 107 -7.00 18.46 -12.52
N LYS A 108 -6.81 18.87 -13.78
CA LYS A 108 -7.15 20.22 -14.28
C LYS A 108 -8.47 20.29 -15.07
N ALA A 109 -9.12 19.17 -15.37
CA ALA A 109 -10.35 19.18 -16.16
C ALA A 109 -11.41 18.32 -15.48
N LEU A 110 -12.12 18.89 -14.50
CA LEU A 110 -13.49 18.55 -14.09
C LEU A 110 -13.92 19.59 -13.05
N GLN A 111 -14.05 20.84 -13.51
CA GLN A 111 -15.12 21.67 -12.99
C GLN A 111 -16.39 21.25 -13.75
N VAL A 112 -17.52 21.32 -13.04
CA VAL A 112 -18.87 21.51 -13.56
C VAL A 112 -19.75 20.24 -13.69
N GLN A 113 -20.82 20.28 -12.87
CA GLN A 113 -22.16 19.66 -13.00
C GLN A 113 -22.33 18.17 -12.68
N ASN A 114 -22.96 17.90 -11.53
CA ASN A 114 -24.37 17.49 -11.53
C ASN A 114 -25.00 17.69 -10.15
N THR A 115 -25.85 18.71 -10.08
CA THR A 115 -26.96 18.83 -9.14
C THR A 115 -27.97 17.74 -9.46
N ASP A 116 -28.34 16.89 -8.50
CA ASP A 116 -29.75 16.50 -8.37
C ASP A 116 -30.11 16.07 -6.95
N LYS A 117 -31.26 16.59 -6.53
CA LYS A 117 -31.79 16.59 -5.17
C LYS A 117 -32.26 15.19 -4.79
N THR A 118 -31.65 14.61 -3.77
CA THR A 118 -32.32 13.65 -2.88
C THR A 118 -32.40 14.28 -1.49
N LYS A 119 -33.61 14.65 -1.07
CA LYS A 119 -33.90 15.06 0.31
C LYS A 119 -33.57 13.88 1.22
N LEU A 120 -32.44 13.95 1.91
CA LEU A 120 -32.15 13.17 3.10
C LEU A 120 -32.01 14.16 4.26
N SER A 121 -32.75 13.91 5.34
CA SER A 121 -32.99 14.85 6.44
C SER A 121 -31.73 15.51 7.00
N GLU A 122 -31.79 16.83 7.17
CA GLU A 122 -30.71 17.73 7.61
C GLU A 122 -30.12 17.41 9.01
N ASN A 123 -30.74 16.52 9.79
CA ASN A 123 -30.30 16.16 11.14
C ASN A 123 -29.19 15.08 11.22
N GLN A 124 -28.85 14.40 10.12
CA GLN A 124 -27.75 13.40 10.12
C GLN A 124 -26.39 13.97 9.65
N ILE A 125 -26.37 15.14 9.02
CA ILE A 125 -25.15 15.74 8.46
C ILE A 125 -24.31 16.44 9.55
N GLN A 126 -24.93 16.91 10.64
CA GLN A 126 -24.22 17.61 11.70
C GLN A 126 -23.30 16.69 12.53
N ILE A 127 -23.64 15.40 12.65
CA ILE A 127 -22.95 14.44 13.53
C ILE A 127 -21.67 13.86 12.89
N ASN A 128 -21.48 14.03 11.57
CA ASN A 128 -20.35 13.46 10.84
C ASN A 128 -19.34 14.47 10.29
N LYS A 129 -19.45 15.76 10.63
CA LYS A 129 -18.44 16.76 10.28
C LYS A 129 -17.27 16.76 11.26
N ASP A 130 -17.53 16.45 12.53
CA ASP A 130 -16.51 16.48 13.58
C ASP A 130 -15.62 15.23 13.58
N SER A 131 -16.11 14.09 13.08
CA SER A 131 -15.37 12.83 12.90
C SER A 131 -14.46 12.78 11.67
N LEU A 132 -14.51 13.80 10.79
CA LEU A 132 -13.63 13.86 9.61
C LEU A 132 -12.17 14.12 10.04
N SER A 133 -11.27 13.33 9.47
CA SER A 133 -9.82 13.44 9.69
C SER A 133 -9.30 14.84 9.34
N LEU A 134 -8.21 15.28 9.98
CA LEU A 134 -7.60 16.59 9.72
C LEU A 134 -7.23 16.77 8.25
N PHE A 135 -6.81 15.69 7.58
CA PHE A 135 -6.57 15.65 6.14
C PHE A 135 -7.84 15.90 5.32
N ALA A 136 -8.95 15.24 5.66
CA ALA A 136 -10.21 15.40 4.94
C ALA A 136 -10.78 16.84 5.07
N LYS A 137 -10.54 17.49 6.20
CA LYS A 137 -10.92 18.89 6.45
C LYS A 137 -10.00 19.92 5.77
N ALA A 138 -8.80 19.53 5.35
CA ALA A 138 -7.82 20.45 4.79
C ALA A 138 -8.14 20.87 3.34
N SER A 139 -7.57 21.98 2.89
CA SER A 139 -7.70 22.40 1.49
C SER A 139 -6.98 21.44 0.54
N SER A 140 -7.43 21.37 -0.72
CA SER A 140 -6.81 20.52 -1.74
C SER A 140 -5.29 20.74 -1.87
N LYS A 141 -4.81 21.99 -1.74
CA LYS A 141 -3.37 22.29 -1.73
C LYS A 141 -2.64 21.64 -0.55
N LYS A 142 -3.23 21.71 0.66
CA LYS A 142 -2.67 21.10 1.88
C LYS A 142 -2.72 19.57 1.80
N GLN A 143 -3.78 19.01 1.25
CA GLN A 143 -3.92 17.57 1.01
C GLN A 143 -2.84 17.05 0.05
N ASN A 144 -2.68 17.70 -1.11
CA ASN A 144 -1.65 17.31 -2.08
C ASN A 144 -0.24 17.37 -1.50
N LEU A 145 0.06 18.40 -0.71
CA LEU A 145 1.35 18.51 -0.04
C LEU A 145 1.56 17.38 0.97
N ALA A 146 0.54 17.03 1.78
CA ALA A 146 0.63 15.91 2.72
C ALA A 146 0.80 14.57 2.01
N LEU A 147 0.14 14.35 0.87
CA LEU A 147 0.32 13.16 0.02
C LEU A 147 1.76 13.07 -0.52
N GLN A 148 2.32 14.18 -1.00
CA GLN A 148 3.71 14.22 -1.45
C GLN A 148 4.69 13.91 -0.32
N LYS A 149 4.49 14.50 0.87
CA LYS A 149 5.29 14.17 2.06
C LYS A 149 5.20 12.70 2.42
N ALA A 150 3.99 12.13 2.40
CA ALA A 150 3.76 10.73 2.73
C ALA A 150 4.46 9.79 1.73
N ALA A 151 4.43 10.10 0.43
CA ALA A 151 5.13 9.34 -0.60
C ALA A 151 6.65 9.32 -0.33
N VAL A 152 7.25 10.49 -0.07
CA VAL A 152 8.68 10.59 0.27
C VAL A 152 9.02 9.78 1.52
N VAL A 153 8.18 9.84 2.57
CA VAL A 153 8.41 9.05 3.80
C VAL A 153 8.31 7.55 3.53
N LYS A 154 7.36 7.10 2.72
CA LYS A 154 7.25 5.68 2.34
C LYS A 154 8.47 5.21 1.56
N GLU A 155 8.90 5.97 0.54
CA GLU A 155 10.12 5.66 -0.22
C GLU A 155 11.34 5.59 0.70
N TRP A 156 11.47 6.54 1.64
CA TRP A 156 12.54 6.52 2.63
C TRP A 156 12.49 5.27 3.51
N LEU A 157 11.32 4.87 4.02
CA LEU A 157 11.20 3.67 4.86
C LEU A 157 11.62 2.39 4.11
N HIS A 158 11.37 2.30 2.81
CA HIS A 158 11.81 1.17 1.98
C HIS A 158 13.30 1.19 1.64
N ALA A 159 13.88 2.39 1.53
CA ALA A 159 15.29 2.59 1.20
C ALA A 159 16.20 2.63 2.44
N LYS A 160 15.64 2.87 3.63
CA LYS A 160 16.35 2.99 4.90
C LYS A 160 17.15 1.71 5.19
N GLY A 161 18.45 1.88 5.42
CA GLY A 161 19.40 0.78 5.63
C GLY A 161 20.05 0.25 4.34
N LYS A 162 19.61 0.68 3.15
CA LYS A 162 20.23 0.35 1.86
C LYS A 162 21.05 1.51 1.29
N ILE A 163 20.61 2.74 1.53
CA ILE A 163 21.28 3.96 1.06
C ILE A 163 21.45 4.94 2.23
N SER A 164 22.43 5.85 2.10
CA SER A 164 22.63 6.88 3.11
C SER A 164 21.50 7.92 3.05
N THR A 165 21.23 8.56 4.19
CA THR A 165 20.23 9.64 4.28
C THR A 165 20.52 10.77 3.30
N ASN A 166 21.80 11.14 3.16
CA ASN A 166 22.22 12.21 2.26
C ASN A 166 22.00 11.84 0.79
N ASP A 167 22.32 10.60 0.40
CA ASP A 167 22.12 10.14 -0.97
C ASP A 167 20.63 10.11 -1.33
N PHE A 168 19.78 9.67 -0.40
CA PHE A 168 18.33 9.72 -0.58
C PHE A 168 17.82 11.15 -0.76
N ILE A 169 18.27 12.08 0.08
CA ILE A 169 17.87 13.50 -0.01
C ILE A 169 18.31 14.10 -1.34
N ASN A 170 19.53 13.81 -1.77
CA ASN A 170 20.07 14.27 -3.04
C ASN A 170 19.26 13.70 -4.21
N TYR A 171 18.92 12.41 -4.18
CA TYR A 171 18.08 11.76 -5.19
C TYR A 171 16.71 12.42 -5.30
N ILE A 172 16.00 12.61 -4.18
CA ILE A 172 14.66 13.23 -4.19
C ILE A 172 14.71 14.67 -4.69
N ASN A 173 15.68 15.46 -4.22
CA ASN A 173 15.84 16.85 -4.64
C ASN A 173 16.25 16.97 -6.12
N ALA A 174 17.08 16.06 -6.63
CA ALA A 174 17.47 16.02 -8.04
C ALA A 174 16.30 15.67 -8.96
N LYS A 175 15.37 14.83 -8.49
CA LYS A 175 14.15 14.45 -9.22
C LYS A 175 13.25 15.66 -9.55
N LYS A 176 13.31 16.74 -8.75
CA LYS A 176 12.49 17.96 -8.88
C LYS A 176 10.98 17.71 -9.07
N ILE A 177 10.47 16.60 -8.56
CA ILE A 177 9.05 16.24 -8.63
C ILE A 177 8.22 17.00 -7.60
N TYR A 178 8.84 17.35 -6.47
CA TYR A 178 8.16 17.98 -5.35
C TYR A 178 8.44 19.48 -5.30
N GLU A 179 7.44 20.26 -4.91
CA GLU A 179 7.55 21.73 -4.77
C GLU A 179 8.49 22.14 -3.63
N PHE A 180 8.76 21.22 -2.69
CA PHE A 180 9.63 21.47 -1.55
C PHE A 180 11.05 20.95 -1.77
N LYS A 181 12.02 21.70 -1.25
CA LYS A 181 13.36 21.19 -0.99
C LYS A 181 13.33 20.29 0.24
N LEU A 182 13.64 19.01 0.05
CA LEU A 182 13.80 18.04 1.13
C LEU A 182 15.12 18.30 1.86
N THR A 183 15.05 18.35 3.19
CA THR A 183 16.22 18.42 4.07
C THR A 183 16.14 17.28 5.07
N GLN A 184 17.26 16.94 5.69
CA GLN A 184 17.33 15.87 6.69
C GLN A 184 16.36 16.10 7.85
N ASN A 185 16.30 17.32 8.38
CA ASN A 185 15.39 17.68 9.47
C ASN A 185 13.92 17.49 9.07
N LYS A 186 13.53 17.89 7.85
CA LYS A 186 12.17 17.68 7.34
C LYS A 186 11.85 16.20 7.21
N LEU A 187 12.77 15.42 6.65
CA LEU A 187 12.57 13.98 6.45
C LEU A 187 12.34 13.25 7.79
N PHE A 188 13.16 13.52 8.80
CA PHE A 188 13.01 12.89 10.11
C PHE A 188 11.78 13.38 10.87
N ALA A 189 11.44 14.67 10.77
CA ALA A 189 10.21 15.20 11.35
C ALA A 189 8.98 14.51 10.76
N TRP A 190 8.89 14.46 9.42
CA TRP A 190 7.77 13.81 8.73
C TRP A 190 7.73 12.30 8.99
N GLN A 191 8.87 11.63 9.05
CA GLN A 191 8.93 10.21 9.43
C GLN A 191 8.33 9.99 10.81
N LYS A 192 8.73 10.80 11.80
CA LYS A 192 8.24 10.69 13.18
C LYS A 192 6.74 10.95 13.27
N GLU A 193 6.27 12.01 12.64
CA GLU A 193 4.85 12.41 12.61
C GLU A 193 3.99 11.34 11.92
N TYR A 194 4.45 10.84 10.77
CA TYR A 194 3.74 9.83 9.99
C TYR A 194 3.60 8.50 10.73
N LEU A 195 4.65 8.05 11.42
CA LEU A 195 4.58 6.83 12.24
C LEU A 195 3.66 6.98 13.45
N ALA A 196 3.50 8.20 13.98
CA ALA A 196 2.67 8.46 15.15
C ALA A 196 1.18 8.57 14.81
N ASN A 197 0.82 9.38 13.80
CA ASN A 197 -0.57 9.73 13.51
C ASN A 197 -0.93 9.65 12.01
N GLY A 198 -0.11 9.00 11.20
CA GLY A 198 -0.39 8.79 9.78
C GLY A 198 -0.44 10.09 8.96
N LEU A 199 -1.35 10.15 7.99
CA LEU A 199 -1.44 11.24 7.01
C LEU A 199 -1.91 12.57 7.63
N ASP A 200 -2.75 12.51 8.66
CA ASP A 200 -3.24 13.68 9.40
C ASP A 200 -2.10 14.48 10.06
N ALA A 201 -1.01 13.79 10.41
CA ALA A 201 0.17 14.38 11.03
C ALA A 201 0.95 15.26 10.04
N LEU A 202 0.86 14.98 8.74
CA LEU A 202 1.66 15.64 7.70
C LEU A 202 0.98 16.89 7.12
N ILE A 203 -0.27 17.14 7.51
CA ILE A 203 -1.01 18.34 7.17
C ILE A 203 -0.38 19.55 7.86
N ASP A 204 -0.10 20.58 7.06
CA ASP A 204 0.42 21.83 7.60
C ASP A 204 -0.67 22.57 8.39
N LYS A 205 -0.52 22.54 9.72
CA LYS A 205 -1.42 23.18 10.68
C LYS A 205 -1.25 24.70 10.74
N ARG A 206 -0.22 25.26 10.09
CA ARG A 206 -0.05 26.72 10.03
C ARG A 206 -1.23 27.33 9.29
N GLU A 207 -1.93 28.23 9.96
CA GLU A 207 -2.90 29.11 9.30
C GLU A 207 -2.12 29.99 8.34
N ASN A 208 -2.62 30.10 7.11
CA ASN A 208 -2.13 31.13 6.22
C ASN A 208 -2.58 32.44 6.84
N LYS A 209 -1.70 33.14 7.57
CA LYS A 209 -1.87 34.58 7.72
C LYS A 209 -1.83 35.13 6.31
N LYS A 210 -3.01 35.44 5.79
CA LYS A 210 -3.14 36.29 4.63
C LYS A 210 -2.73 37.65 5.15
N ASP A 211 -1.50 38.05 4.88
CA ASP A 211 -1.05 39.41 5.14
C ASP A 211 -1.84 40.31 4.17
N ASP A 212 -3.07 40.66 4.55
CA ASP A 212 -3.77 41.83 4.01
C ASP A 212 -3.09 43.06 4.64
N ALA A 213 -1.84 43.31 4.25
CA ALA A 213 -1.18 44.58 4.46
C ALA A 213 -1.51 45.47 3.26
N ILE A 214 -2.65 46.16 3.38
CA ILE A 214 -2.92 47.38 2.65
C ILE A 214 -1.84 48.39 3.07
N SER A 215 -1.03 48.86 2.13
CA SER A 215 -0.44 50.19 2.18
C SER A 215 -0.16 50.73 0.79
#